data_AF-A0A7S2NGM6-F1
#
_entry.id   AF-A0A7S2NGM6-F1
#
_cell.length_a   1.000
_cell.length_b   1.000
_cell.length_c   1.000
_cell.angle_alpha   90.00
_cell.angle_beta   90.00
_cell.angle_gamma   90.00
#
_symmetry.space_group_name_H-M   'P 1'
#
loop_
_entity.id
_entity.type
_entity.pdbx_description
1 polymer ?
#
loop_
_entity_poly.entity_id
_entity_poly.type
_entity_poly.pdbx_seq_one_letter_code
_entity_poly.pdbx_strand_id
1 'polypeptide(L)'
;GLYLDASFGRGAYSAELLARAPRGSKLLVAVGEGQADPAAVASARGFLDRAVPAGAAEEGRCTVAGVLPRSLGDVGEALAGQELAGALVDLGAAFLPPGAASADDLLRAFSPLADAPLDLRADRQRGVPASQWLASATVEELSWVLHAYGEDDDPLSALRLAEVILDHQRLNGPYRSVSKLADVVRKAKPATEDKGIHPAKLVLQALRIFVNGELEQL
;
A
#
# COMPACT_ATOMS: atom_id res chain seq x y z
N GLY A 1 26.78 9.26 -6.84
CA GLY A 1 25.67 9.07 -7.80
C GLY A 1 24.36 9.50 -7.15
N LEU A 2 23.28 9.62 -7.93
CA LEU A 2 21.96 9.95 -7.40
C LEU A 2 21.15 8.67 -7.12
N TYR A 3 20.62 8.54 -5.91
CA TYR A 3 19.74 7.45 -5.51
C TYR A 3 18.32 7.98 -5.31
N LEU A 4 17.32 7.14 -5.59
CA LEU A 4 15.91 7.42 -5.34
C LEU A 4 15.35 6.45 -4.31
N ASP A 5 14.68 6.96 -3.28
CA ASP A 5 13.70 6.21 -2.48
C ASP A 5 12.31 6.65 -2.94
N ALA A 6 11.60 5.80 -3.69
CA ALA A 6 10.30 6.13 -4.26
C ALA A 6 9.12 5.78 -3.32
N SER A 7 9.41 5.30 -2.11
CA SER A 7 8.43 4.71 -1.19
C SER A 7 8.79 5.04 0.26
N PHE A 8 9.01 6.33 0.57
CA PHE A 8 9.60 6.79 1.83
C PHE A 8 9.00 6.15 3.09
N GLY A 9 7.68 5.92 3.13
CA GLY A 9 7.01 5.31 4.27
C GLY A 9 7.33 6.04 5.59
N ARG A 10 8.11 5.42 6.47
CA ARG A 10 8.63 6.02 7.73
C ARG A 10 10.12 6.37 7.71
N GLY A 11 10.78 6.24 6.57
CA GLY A 11 12.16 6.64 6.34
C GLY A 11 13.24 5.62 6.72
N ALA A 12 12.87 4.38 7.07
CA ALA A 12 13.82 3.35 7.47
C ALA A 12 14.85 3.04 6.37
N TYR A 13 14.40 2.83 5.13
CA TYR A 13 15.31 2.59 4.02
C TYR A 13 16.10 3.83 3.62
N SER A 14 15.46 5.00 3.60
CA SER A 14 16.14 6.28 3.39
C SER A 14 17.30 6.47 4.39
N ALA A 15 17.10 6.17 5.67
CA ALA A 15 18.15 6.26 6.68
C ALA A 15 19.30 5.27 6.39
N GLU A 16 18.98 4.04 5.98
CA GLU A 16 19.98 3.04 5.63
C GLU A 16 20.78 3.43 4.36
N LEU A 17 20.11 4.00 3.36
CA LEU A 17 20.75 4.55 2.16
C LEU A 17 21.66 5.72 2.51
N LEU A 18 21.24 6.63 3.39
CA LEU A 18 22.11 7.73 3.87
C LEU A 18 23.35 7.20 4.60
N ALA A 19 23.21 6.12 5.36
CA ALA A 19 24.31 5.52 6.12
C ALA A 19 25.29 4.72 5.25
N ARG A 20 24.80 4.03 4.20
CA ARG A 20 25.59 3.04 3.46
C ARG A 20 25.89 3.39 2.01
N ALA A 21 25.19 4.35 1.41
CA ALA A 21 25.42 4.69 0.02
C ALA A 21 26.87 5.19 -0.19
N PRO A 22 27.44 5.00 -1.39
CA PRO A 22 28.80 5.45 -1.68
C PRO A 22 29.01 6.93 -1.34
N ARG A 23 30.23 7.26 -0.92
CA ARG A 23 30.62 8.65 -0.63
C ARG A 23 30.30 9.60 -1.79
N GLY A 24 29.84 10.81 -1.46
CA GLY A 24 29.44 11.86 -2.39
C GLY A 24 28.11 11.57 -3.10
N SER A 25 27.38 10.53 -2.69
CA SER A 25 26.06 10.25 -3.24
C SER A 25 25.00 11.21 -2.71
N LYS A 26 23.91 11.28 -3.46
CA LYS A 26 22.74 12.09 -3.10
C LYS A 26 21.51 11.21 -3.08
N LEU A 27 20.61 11.44 -2.14
CA LEU A 27 19.33 10.74 -2.01
C LEU A 27 18.19 11.71 -2.35
N LEU A 28 17.40 11.37 -3.36
CA LEU A 28 16.09 11.94 -3.64
C LEU A 28 15.03 11.02 -3.03
N VAL A 29 14.02 11.61 -2.39
CA VAL A 29 12.95 10.87 -1.72
C VAL A 29 11.61 11.29 -2.31
N ALA A 30 10.81 10.35 -2.77
CA ALA A 30 9.43 10.59 -3.19
C ALA A 30 8.44 10.24 -2.07
N VAL A 31 7.43 11.09 -1.90
CA VAL A 31 6.31 10.90 -0.98
C VAL A 31 5.01 10.97 -1.79
N GLY A 32 4.38 9.80 -1.98
CA GLY A 32 3.23 9.59 -2.87
C GLY A 32 1.86 9.87 -2.27
N GLU A 33 0.79 9.55 -3.01
CA GLU A 33 -0.60 9.87 -2.63
C GLU A 33 -1.03 9.22 -1.31
N GLY A 34 -1.78 9.97 -0.49
CA GLY A 34 -2.00 9.70 0.93
C GLY A 34 -0.94 10.29 1.87
N GLN A 35 0.23 10.68 1.36
CA GLN A 35 1.36 11.34 2.06
C GLN A 35 1.95 12.53 1.26
N ALA A 36 1.33 12.96 0.16
CA ALA A 36 1.73 14.13 -0.63
C ALA A 36 1.16 15.45 -0.08
N ASP A 37 0.57 15.44 1.11
CA ASP A 37 0.21 16.66 1.85
C ASP A 37 1.50 17.36 2.33
N PRO A 38 1.57 18.72 2.29
CA PRO A 38 2.61 19.51 2.94
C PRO A 38 3.07 18.99 4.31
N ALA A 39 2.16 18.47 5.14
CA ALA A 39 2.48 17.93 6.47
C ALA A 39 3.36 16.67 6.40
N ALA A 40 3.09 15.76 5.47
CA ALA A 40 3.87 14.54 5.31
C ALA A 40 5.22 14.81 4.64
N VAL A 41 5.28 15.76 3.69
CA VAL A 41 6.54 16.28 3.15
C VAL A 41 7.39 16.92 4.24
N ALA A 42 6.79 17.73 5.12
CA ALA A 42 7.48 18.36 6.25
C ALA A 42 7.99 17.32 7.26
N SER A 43 7.17 16.30 7.56
CA SER A 43 7.56 15.16 8.41
C SER A 43 8.75 14.40 7.82
N ALA A 44 8.71 14.10 6.52
CA ALA A 44 9.79 13.42 5.80
C ALA A 44 11.08 14.24 5.84
N ARG A 45 11.02 15.55 5.54
CA ARG A 45 12.17 16.47 5.66
C ARG A 45 12.74 16.46 7.08
N GLY A 46 11.89 16.64 8.09
CA GLY A 46 12.35 16.65 9.48
C GLY A 46 12.97 15.33 9.93
N PHE A 47 12.49 14.19 9.43
CA PHE A 47 13.13 12.90 9.66
C PHE A 47 14.51 12.82 8.99
N LEU A 48 14.57 13.17 7.70
CA LEU A 48 15.79 13.11 6.90
C LEU A 48 16.88 14.03 7.45
N ASP A 49 16.53 15.24 7.90
CA ASP A 49 17.46 16.18 8.52
C ASP A 49 18.10 15.62 9.80
N ARG A 50 17.38 14.79 10.55
CA ARG A 50 17.92 14.09 11.74
C ARG A 50 18.70 12.82 11.37
N ALA A 51 18.37 12.18 10.26
CA ALA A 51 19.01 10.97 9.79
C ALA A 51 20.39 11.24 9.15
N VAL A 52 20.58 12.43 8.57
CA VAL A 52 21.88 12.87 8.05
C VAL A 52 22.81 13.23 9.22
N PRO A 53 23.97 12.56 9.38
CA PRO A 53 24.94 12.94 10.41
C PRO A 53 25.43 14.38 10.24
N ALA A 54 25.68 15.08 11.34
CA ALA A 54 26.35 16.38 11.29
C ALA A 54 27.73 16.24 10.61
N GLY A 55 28.06 17.14 9.68
CA GLY A 55 29.31 17.05 8.92
C GLY A 55 29.27 16.07 7.74
N ALA A 56 28.12 15.47 7.41
CA ALA A 56 28.02 14.48 6.35
C ALA A 56 28.50 15.00 4.99
N ALA A 57 28.26 16.27 4.66
CA ALA A 57 28.71 16.84 3.39
C ALA A 57 30.23 16.99 3.35
N GLU A 58 30.82 17.48 4.44
CA GLU A 58 32.25 17.72 4.61
C GLU A 58 33.06 16.42 4.63
N GLU A 59 32.49 15.36 5.21
CA GLU A 59 33.06 14.00 5.22
C GLU A 59 32.80 13.23 3.92
N GLY A 60 32.11 13.86 2.96
CA GLY A 60 31.72 13.26 1.69
C GLY A 60 30.80 12.06 1.85
N ARG A 61 29.95 12.00 2.88
CA ARG A 61 28.91 10.97 3.03
C ARG A 61 27.73 11.26 2.09
N CYS A 62 26.78 10.32 2.04
CA CYS A 62 25.54 10.53 1.32
C CYS A 62 24.74 11.68 1.96
N THR A 63 24.17 12.55 1.13
CA THR A 63 23.33 13.67 1.58
C THR A 63 21.97 13.64 0.90
N VAL A 64 21.00 14.38 1.45
CA VAL A 64 19.66 14.48 0.88
C VAL A 64 19.66 15.55 -0.20
N ALA A 65 19.27 15.19 -1.43
CA ALA A 65 19.10 16.13 -2.53
C ALA A 65 17.72 16.81 -2.52
N GLY A 66 16.69 16.12 -2.04
CA GLY A 66 15.36 16.69 -1.97
C GLY A 66 14.27 15.69 -1.62
N VAL A 67 13.09 16.23 -1.34
CA VAL A 67 11.85 15.48 -1.11
C VAL A 67 10.83 15.93 -2.15
N LEU A 68 10.37 15.00 -2.98
CA LEU A 68 9.41 15.20 -4.05
C LEU A 68 8.00 14.78 -3.58
N PRO A 69 7.01 15.68 -3.62
CA PRO A 69 5.61 15.33 -3.34
C PRO A 69 4.98 14.67 -4.58
N ARG A 70 5.48 13.50 -4.96
CA ARG A 70 5.08 12.74 -6.14
C ARG A 70 4.92 11.26 -5.78
N SER A 71 3.93 10.61 -6.36
CA SER A 71 3.80 9.15 -6.30
C SER A 71 4.83 8.47 -7.20
N LEU A 72 4.94 7.15 -7.08
CA LEU A 72 5.80 6.34 -7.92
C LEU A 72 5.49 6.54 -9.42
N GLY A 73 4.21 6.54 -9.81
CA GLY A 73 3.80 6.73 -11.19
C GLY A 73 4.21 8.08 -11.80
N ASP A 74 4.28 9.14 -10.98
CA ASP A 74 4.61 10.49 -11.44
C ASP A 74 6.09 10.88 -11.26
N VAL A 75 6.86 10.10 -10.50
CA VAL A 75 8.24 10.47 -10.15
C VAL A 75 9.15 10.51 -11.39
N GLY A 76 8.83 9.73 -12.41
CA GLY A 76 9.58 9.68 -13.67
C GLY A 76 9.63 11.04 -14.38
N GLU A 77 8.54 11.80 -14.39
CA GLU A 77 8.50 13.13 -15.00
C GLU A 77 9.44 14.10 -14.29
N ALA A 78 9.48 14.04 -12.95
CA ALA A 78 10.35 14.88 -12.13
C ALA A 78 11.84 14.52 -12.27
N LEU A 79 12.14 13.30 -12.71
CA LEU A 79 13.50 12.78 -12.89
C LEU A 79 13.95 12.77 -14.35
N ALA A 80 13.16 13.34 -15.27
CA ALA A 80 13.48 13.36 -16.69
C ALA A 80 14.90 13.93 -16.95
N GLY A 81 15.75 13.13 -17.59
CA GLY A 81 17.14 13.49 -17.90
C GLY A 81 18.14 13.35 -16.74
N GLN A 82 17.72 12.83 -15.58
CA GLN A 82 18.61 12.46 -14.48
C GLN A 82 18.99 10.98 -14.57
N GLU A 83 20.28 10.68 -14.44
CA GLU A 83 20.76 9.29 -14.35
C GLU A 83 20.78 8.85 -12.87
N LEU A 84 20.01 7.81 -12.55
CA LEU A 84 19.99 7.21 -11.23
C LEU A 84 21.06 6.14 -11.11
N ALA A 85 21.89 6.24 -10.07
CA ALA A 85 22.79 5.18 -9.63
C ALA A 85 22.06 4.00 -8.96
N GLY A 86 20.82 4.24 -8.51
CA GLY A 86 19.94 3.21 -7.98
C GLY A 86 18.58 3.78 -7.58
N ALA A 87 17.56 2.94 -7.61
CA ALA A 87 16.22 3.27 -7.13
C ALA A 87 15.74 2.16 -6.20
N LEU A 88 15.08 2.56 -5.11
CA LEU A 88 14.38 1.67 -4.20
C LEU A 88 12.89 1.92 -4.33
N VAL A 89 12.15 0.82 -4.47
CA VAL A 89 10.70 0.79 -4.39
C VAL A 89 10.33 -0.35 -3.44
N ASP A 90 9.76 -0.02 -2.29
CA ASP A 90 9.12 -1.01 -1.42
C ASP A 90 7.65 -1.15 -1.81
N LEU A 91 7.32 -2.28 -2.43
CA LEU A 91 5.96 -2.68 -2.78
C LEU A 91 5.20 -3.28 -1.59
N GLY A 92 5.93 -3.58 -0.51
CA GLY A 92 5.38 -4.04 0.75
C GLY A 92 4.80 -2.90 1.56
N ALA A 93 3.51 -3.00 1.89
CA ALA A 93 2.80 -2.09 2.80
C ALA A 93 2.72 -0.61 2.37
N ALA A 94 2.89 -0.31 1.09
CA ALA A 94 2.82 1.04 0.55
C ALA A 94 1.39 1.61 0.40
N PHE A 95 0.44 1.25 1.25
CA PHE A 95 -0.89 1.89 1.27
C PHE A 95 -1.36 1.98 2.73
N LEU A 96 -0.66 2.82 3.50
CA LEU A 96 -1.00 3.18 4.87
C LEU A 96 -2.12 4.23 4.83
N PRO A 97 -3.29 4.01 5.47
CA PRO A 97 -4.24 5.10 5.66
C PRO A 97 -3.63 6.19 6.57
N PRO A 98 -3.84 7.49 6.27
CA PRO A 98 -3.39 8.57 7.14
C PRO A 98 -4.02 8.42 8.52
N GLY A 99 -3.18 8.37 9.56
CA GLY A 99 -3.59 8.28 10.97
C GLY A 99 -3.28 6.95 11.67
N ALA A 100 -2.70 5.95 11.00
CA ALA A 100 -2.19 4.76 11.70
C ALA A 100 -0.93 5.10 12.51
N ALA A 101 -1.05 5.09 13.84
CA ALA A 101 0.03 5.50 14.75
C ALA A 101 1.12 4.43 14.92
N SER A 102 0.80 3.15 14.69
CA SER A 102 1.70 2.02 14.89
C SER A 102 1.51 0.93 13.84
N ALA A 103 2.53 0.09 13.63
CA ALA A 103 2.44 -1.11 12.78
C ALA A 103 1.39 -2.13 13.28
N ASP A 104 1.05 -2.05 14.56
CA ASP A 104 0.04 -2.87 15.21
C ASP A 104 -1.40 -2.43 14.88
N ASP A 105 -1.60 -1.14 14.61
CA ASP A 105 -2.87 -0.62 14.08
C ASP A 105 -3.02 -0.96 12.59
N LEU A 106 -1.90 -1.10 11.86
CA LEU A 106 -1.86 -1.55 10.46
C LEU A 106 -2.26 -3.02 10.33
N LEU A 107 -1.62 -3.88 11.13
CA LEU A 107 -1.97 -5.29 11.18
C LEU A 107 -3.43 -5.44 11.58
N ARG A 108 -3.96 -4.59 12.47
CA ARG A 108 -5.39 -4.60 12.81
C ARG A 108 -6.27 -4.13 11.66
N ALA A 109 -6.08 -2.96 11.06
CA ALA A 109 -6.99 -2.45 10.00
C ALA A 109 -7.16 -3.41 8.80
N PHE A 110 -6.18 -4.26 8.55
CA PHE A 110 -6.19 -5.26 7.47
C PHE A 110 -6.17 -6.72 7.98
N SER A 111 -6.30 -6.93 9.30
CA SER A 111 -6.44 -8.27 9.86
C SER A 111 -7.86 -8.76 9.63
N PRO A 112 -8.04 -9.98 9.11
CA PRO A 112 -9.34 -10.64 9.07
C PRO A 112 -10.03 -10.73 10.44
N LEU A 113 -9.25 -10.62 11.53
CA LEU A 113 -9.71 -10.73 12.92
C LEU A 113 -10.04 -9.38 13.56
N ALA A 114 -9.79 -8.27 12.88
CA ALA A 114 -10.06 -6.95 13.45
C ALA A 114 -11.47 -6.45 13.12
N ASP A 115 -12.07 -5.77 14.10
CA ASP A 115 -13.33 -5.07 13.90
C ASP A 115 -13.09 -3.65 13.36
N ALA A 116 -12.54 -3.57 12.15
CA ALA A 116 -12.27 -2.32 11.45
C ALA A 116 -13.31 -2.07 10.33
N PRO A 117 -13.62 -0.81 9.99
CA PRO A 117 -14.48 -0.49 8.85
C PRO A 117 -13.93 -1.06 7.53
N LEU A 118 -14.80 -1.57 6.67
CA LEU A 118 -14.42 -2.04 5.33
C LEU A 118 -14.25 -0.83 4.38
N ASP A 119 -13.19 -0.05 4.60
CA ASP A 119 -12.82 1.09 3.75
C ASP A 119 -11.68 0.71 2.79
N LEU A 120 -10.57 0.19 3.32
CA LEU A 120 -9.38 -0.27 2.59
C LEU A 120 -8.66 0.79 1.72
N ARG A 121 -9.17 2.03 1.64
CA ARG A 121 -8.47 3.13 0.97
C ARG A 121 -7.25 3.58 1.78
N ALA A 122 -6.18 3.89 1.06
CA ALA A 122 -5.02 4.55 1.61
C ALA A 122 -5.22 6.05 1.73
N ASP A 123 -5.96 6.70 0.83
CA ASP A 123 -6.40 8.08 1.01
C ASP A 123 -7.91 8.12 1.28
N ARG A 124 -8.30 8.46 2.52
CA ARG A 124 -9.72 8.55 2.90
C ARG A 124 -10.44 9.75 2.31
N GLN A 125 -9.72 10.73 1.78
CA GLN A 125 -10.28 11.94 1.17
C GLN A 125 -10.63 11.74 -0.31
N ARG A 126 -10.17 10.64 -0.94
CA ARG A 126 -10.36 10.37 -2.37
C ARG A 126 -10.89 8.95 -2.60
N GLY A 127 -11.40 8.68 -3.79
CA GLY A 127 -11.88 7.35 -4.17
C GLY A 127 -13.15 6.88 -3.44
N VAL A 128 -13.51 5.62 -3.66
CA VAL A 128 -14.71 4.97 -3.11
C VAL A 128 -14.29 3.92 -2.08
N PRO A 129 -14.83 3.93 -0.84
CA PRO A 129 -14.55 2.88 0.14
C PRO A 129 -14.91 1.49 -0.41
N ALA A 130 -14.14 0.46 -0.04
CA ALA A 130 -14.40 -0.92 -0.46
C ALA A 130 -15.83 -1.38 -0.16
N SER A 131 -16.38 -1.03 1.01
CA SER A 131 -17.78 -1.30 1.38
C SER A 131 -18.80 -0.69 0.41
N GLN A 132 -18.55 0.53 -0.08
CA GLN A 132 -19.44 1.21 -1.01
C GLN A 132 -19.29 0.64 -2.41
N TRP A 133 -18.07 0.38 -2.86
CA TRP A 133 -17.84 -0.26 -4.16
C TRP A 133 -18.50 -1.64 -4.22
N LEU A 134 -18.30 -2.46 -3.18
CA LEU A 134 -18.89 -3.80 -3.07
C LEU A 134 -20.43 -3.77 -3.05
N ALA A 135 -21.03 -2.67 -2.57
CA ALA A 135 -22.49 -2.49 -2.58
C ALA A 135 -23.08 -2.35 -3.99
N SER A 136 -22.28 -1.90 -4.96
CA SER A 136 -22.69 -1.70 -6.36
C SER A 136 -22.01 -2.66 -7.36
N ALA A 137 -21.03 -3.44 -6.91
CA ALA A 137 -20.27 -4.34 -7.76
C ALA A 137 -21.12 -5.49 -8.31
N THR A 138 -20.86 -5.85 -9.56
CA THR A 138 -21.37 -7.07 -10.19
C THR A 138 -20.55 -8.29 -9.80
N VAL A 139 -21.12 -9.48 -10.02
CA VAL A 139 -20.41 -10.75 -9.78
C VAL A 139 -19.17 -10.84 -10.65
N GLU A 140 -19.27 -10.40 -11.91
CA GLU A 140 -18.20 -10.41 -12.88
C GLU A 140 -17.04 -9.49 -12.47
N GLU A 141 -17.34 -8.27 -12.02
CA GLU A 141 -16.33 -7.32 -11.53
C GLU A 141 -15.63 -7.86 -10.29
N LEU A 142 -16.38 -8.34 -9.30
CA LEU A 142 -15.78 -8.88 -8.08
C LEU A 142 -14.95 -10.13 -8.38
N SER A 143 -15.45 -11.04 -9.22
CA SER A 143 -14.71 -12.23 -9.66
C SER A 143 -13.39 -11.85 -10.34
N TRP A 144 -13.41 -10.83 -11.20
CA TRP A 144 -12.20 -10.37 -11.86
C TRP A 144 -11.18 -9.82 -10.86
N VAL A 145 -11.61 -8.97 -9.91
CA VAL A 145 -10.75 -8.43 -8.86
C VAL A 145 -10.13 -9.54 -8.01
N LEU A 146 -10.95 -10.52 -7.58
CA LEU A 146 -10.49 -11.62 -6.76
C LEU A 146 -9.49 -12.52 -7.51
N HIS A 147 -9.71 -12.76 -8.80
CA HIS A 147 -8.80 -13.57 -9.60
C HIS A 147 -7.51 -12.83 -9.92
N ALA A 148 -7.59 -11.58 -10.38
CA ALA A 148 -6.44 -10.79 -10.79
C ALA A 148 -5.50 -10.47 -9.63
N TYR A 149 -6.06 -10.20 -8.44
CA TYR A 149 -5.30 -9.66 -7.30
C TYR A 149 -5.30 -10.54 -6.04
N GLY A 150 -6.02 -11.67 -6.03
CA GLY A 150 -6.17 -12.55 -4.87
C GLY A 150 -5.22 -13.75 -4.83
N GLU A 151 -4.21 -13.81 -5.70
CA GLU A 151 -3.22 -14.92 -5.78
C GLU A 151 -3.85 -16.32 -5.97
N ASP A 152 -5.09 -16.35 -6.45
CA ASP A 152 -5.84 -17.55 -6.78
C ASP A 152 -5.90 -17.72 -8.31
N ASP A 153 -5.11 -18.67 -8.82
CA ASP A 153 -5.00 -18.94 -10.26
C ASP A 153 -6.23 -19.60 -10.90
N ASP A 154 -7.29 -19.89 -10.13
CA ASP A 154 -8.52 -20.53 -10.64
C ASP A 154 -9.68 -19.52 -10.77
N PRO A 155 -10.03 -19.10 -12.01
CA PRO A 155 -11.14 -18.20 -12.27
C PRO A 155 -12.50 -18.72 -11.76
N LEU A 156 -12.72 -20.04 -11.77
CA LEU A 156 -13.98 -20.63 -11.33
C LEU A 156 -14.16 -20.50 -9.82
N SER A 157 -13.07 -20.64 -9.06
CA SER A 157 -13.07 -20.41 -7.62
C SER A 157 -13.33 -18.95 -7.27
N ALA A 158 -12.73 -18.02 -8.02
CA ALA A 158 -12.99 -16.58 -7.84
C ALA A 158 -14.46 -16.22 -8.11
N LEU A 159 -15.05 -16.78 -9.17
CA LEU A 159 -16.46 -16.58 -9.53
C LEU A 159 -17.39 -17.06 -8.42
N ARG A 160 -17.21 -18.31 -7.95
CA ARG A 160 -18.02 -18.88 -6.86
C ARG A 160 -17.92 -18.06 -5.57
N LEU A 161 -16.71 -17.57 -5.26
CA LEU A 161 -16.50 -16.74 -4.08
C LEU A 161 -17.20 -15.38 -4.21
N ALA A 162 -17.14 -14.77 -5.39
CA ALA A 162 -17.84 -13.52 -5.69
C ALA A 162 -19.36 -13.66 -5.54
N GLU A 163 -19.94 -14.73 -6.09
CA GLU A 163 -21.37 -15.06 -5.93
C GLU A 163 -21.75 -15.16 -4.46
N VAL A 164 -21.00 -15.94 -3.66
CA VAL A 164 -21.30 -16.12 -2.23
C VAL A 164 -21.23 -14.79 -1.45
N ILE A 165 -20.24 -13.94 -1.74
CA ILE A 165 -20.09 -12.64 -1.08
C ILE A 165 -21.29 -11.73 -1.42
N LEU A 166 -21.63 -11.60 -2.71
CA LEU A 166 -22.70 -10.69 -3.13
C LEU A 166 -24.09 -11.22 -2.76
N ASP A 167 -24.33 -12.53 -2.80
CA ASP A 167 -25.58 -13.12 -2.33
C ASP A 167 -25.77 -12.91 -0.82
N HIS A 168 -24.71 -13.13 -0.04
CA HIS A 168 -24.76 -12.85 1.38
C HIS A 168 -25.06 -11.36 1.65
N GLN A 169 -24.44 -10.44 0.90
CA GLN A 169 -24.72 -9.01 1.01
C GLN A 169 -26.17 -8.67 0.66
N ARG A 170 -26.72 -9.27 -0.40
CA ARG A 170 -28.12 -9.08 -0.82
C ARG A 170 -29.09 -9.49 0.27
N LEU A 171 -28.79 -10.58 0.99
CA LEU A 171 -29.66 -11.11 2.04
C LEU A 171 -29.51 -10.40 3.40
N ASN A 172 -28.30 -9.92 3.72
CA ASN A 172 -27.96 -9.44 5.07
C ASN A 172 -27.63 -7.94 5.14
N GLY A 173 -27.64 -7.25 3.99
CA GLY A 173 -27.24 -5.86 3.86
C GLY A 173 -25.72 -5.68 3.66
N PRO A 174 -25.28 -4.41 3.49
CA PRO A 174 -23.90 -4.08 3.11
C PRO A 174 -22.87 -4.47 4.18
N TYR A 175 -21.69 -4.89 3.74
CA TYR A 175 -20.57 -5.14 4.64
C TYR A 175 -20.03 -3.83 5.21
N ARG A 176 -20.07 -3.70 6.53
CA ARG A 176 -19.55 -2.51 7.24
C ARG A 176 -18.18 -2.72 7.88
N SER A 177 -17.78 -3.97 8.12
CA SER A 177 -16.51 -4.30 8.77
C SER A 177 -15.76 -5.40 8.03
N VAL A 178 -14.43 -5.37 8.18
CA VAL A 178 -13.48 -6.35 7.65
C VAL A 178 -13.79 -7.75 8.19
N SER A 179 -14.05 -7.85 9.49
CA SER A 179 -14.43 -9.10 10.18
C SER A 179 -15.64 -9.79 9.54
N LYS A 180 -16.69 -9.04 9.20
CA LYS A 180 -17.91 -9.60 8.58
C LYS A 180 -17.65 -10.17 7.19
N LEU A 181 -16.88 -9.48 6.37
CA LEU A 181 -16.49 -10.00 5.05
C LEU A 181 -15.60 -11.24 5.21
N ALA A 182 -14.62 -11.17 6.12
CA ALA A 182 -13.71 -12.27 6.39
C ALA A 182 -14.44 -13.55 6.87
N ASP A 183 -15.47 -13.41 7.70
CA ASP A 183 -16.29 -14.52 8.15
C ASP A 183 -17.05 -15.22 7.02
N VAL A 184 -17.56 -14.46 6.05
CA VAL A 184 -18.23 -15.02 4.87
C VAL A 184 -17.23 -15.75 3.99
N VAL A 185 -16.08 -15.12 3.71
CA VAL A 185 -15.01 -15.74 2.92
C VAL A 185 -14.53 -17.03 3.57
N ARG A 186 -14.32 -17.05 4.90
CA ARG A 186 -13.90 -18.23 5.64
C ARG A 186 -14.87 -19.40 5.52
N LYS A 187 -16.18 -19.11 5.51
CA LYS A 187 -17.22 -20.14 5.34
C LYS A 187 -17.29 -20.65 3.90
N ALA A 188 -17.04 -19.78 2.93
CA ALA A 188 -17.09 -20.10 1.50
C ALA A 188 -15.85 -20.87 1.02
N LYS A 189 -14.68 -20.51 1.54
CA LYS A 189 -13.38 -21.09 1.18
C LYS A 189 -12.61 -21.42 2.45
N PRO A 190 -12.66 -22.68 2.92
CA PRO A 190 -11.82 -23.15 4.01
C PRO A 190 -10.34 -22.98 3.62
N ALA A 191 -9.49 -22.67 4.60
CA ALA A 191 -8.05 -22.63 4.35
C ALA A 191 -7.59 -24.01 3.88
N THR A 192 -6.88 -24.07 2.74
CA THR A 192 -6.15 -25.27 2.35
C THR A 192 -4.86 -25.33 3.16
N GLU A 193 -4.60 -26.48 3.78
CA GLU A 193 -3.40 -26.70 4.62
C GLU A 193 -2.10 -26.37 3.87
N ASP A 194 -2.09 -26.51 2.54
CA ASP A 194 -0.92 -26.32 1.68
C ASP A 194 -0.42 -24.87 1.55
N LYS A 195 -1.28 -23.85 1.75
CA LYS A 195 -0.88 -22.45 1.50
C LYS A 195 -0.58 -21.64 2.76
N GLY A 196 -0.98 -22.09 3.95
CA GLY A 196 -0.71 -21.41 5.23
C GLY A 196 -1.27 -19.97 5.37
N ILE A 197 -1.90 -19.42 4.32
CA ILE A 197 -2.44 -18.06 4.26
C ILE A 197 -3.96 -18.13 4.37
N HIS A 198 -4.52 -17.32 5.28
CA HIS A 198 -5.96 -17.24 5.49
C HIS A 198 -6.66 -16.70 4.22
N PRO A 199 -7.65 -17.39 3.62
CA PRO A 199 -8.29 -16.96 2.37
C PRO A 199 -8.88 -15.54 2.41
N ALA A 200 -9.44 -15.14 3.55
CA ALA A 200 -9.90 -13.75 3.73
C ALA A 200 -8.78 -12.70 3.59
N LYS A 201 -7.54 -13.03 3.93
CA LYS A 201 -6.39 -12.12 3.76
C LYS A 201 -6.14 -11.83 2.28
N LEU A 202 -6.23 -12.85 1.42
CA LEU A 202 -6.09 -12.71 -0.02
C LEU A 202 -7.23 -11.89 -0.64
N VAL A 203 -8.47 -12.11 -0.19
CA VAL A 203 -9.62 -11.29 -0.61
C VAL A 203 -9.43 -9.83 -0.21
N LEU A 204 -9.03 -9.55 1.03
CA LEU A 204 -8.80 -8.19 1.50
C LEU A 204 -7.64 -7.51 0.75
N GLN A 205 -6.58 -8.27 0.43
CA GLN A 205 -5.48 -7.82 -0.40
C GLN A 205 -5.95 -7.46 -1.82
N ALA A 206 -6.76 -8.32 -2.45
CA ALA A 206 -7.30 -8.08 -3.78
C ALA A 206 -8.14 -6.81 -3.86
N LEU A 207 -9.06 -6.65 -2.90
CA LEU A 207 -9.90 -5.45 -2.80
C LEU A 207 -9.07 -4.19 -2.54
N ARG A 208 -8.01 -4.29 -1.72
CA ARG A 208 -7.11 -3.18 -1.43
C ARG A 208 -6.34 -2.75 -2.69
N ILE A 209 -5.78 -3.72 -3.42
CA ILE A 209 -5.07 -3.47 -4.68
C ILE A 209 -5.99 -2.74 -5.66
N PHE A 210 -7.23 -3.23 -5.81
CA PHE A 210 -8.21 -2.65 -6.72
C PHE A 210 -8.64 -1.24 -6.30
N VAL A 211 -9.03 -1.04 -5.04
CA VAL A 211 -9.57 0.26 -4.56
C VAL A 211 -8.52 1.37 -4.60
N ASN A 212 -7.25 1.02 -4.45
CA ASN A 212 -6.14 1.98 -4.47
C ASN A 212 -5.45 2.09 -5.85
N GLY A 213 -5.83 1.28 -6.84
CA GLY A 213 -5.18 1.24 -8.15
C GLY A 213 -3.68 0.97 -8.06
N GLU A 214 -3.27 0.04 -7.18
CA GLU A 214 -1.87 -0.09 -6.76
C GLU A 214 -0.96 -0.56 -7.90
N LEU A 215 -1.49 -1.32 -8.86
CA LEU A 215 -0.71 -1.83 -9.99
C LEU A 215 -0.58 -0.81 -11.12
N GLU A 216 -1.57 0.07 -11.29
CA GLU A 216 -1.50 1.18 -12.24
C GLU A 216 -0.46 2.24 -11.82
N GLN A 217 0.01 2.20 -10.57
CA GLN A 217 1.04 3.10 -10.04
C GLN A 217 2.48 2.60 -10.24
N LEU A 218 2.65 1.35 -10.71
CA LEU A 218 3.96 0.73 -10.97
C LEU A 218 4.45 0.99 -12.39
#